data_AF-A0A498EGX8-F1
#
_entry.id   AF-A0A498EGX8-F1
#
_cell.length_a   1.000
_cell.length_b   1.000
_cell.length_c   1.000
_cell.angle_alpha   90.00
_cell.angle_beta   90.00
_cell.angle_gamma   90.00
#
_symmetry.space_group_name_H-M   'P 1'
#
loop_
_entity.id
_entity.type
_entity.pdbx_description
1 polymer ?
#
loop_
_entity_poly.entity_id
_entity_poly.type
_entity_poly.pdbx_seq_one_letter_code
_entity_poly.pdbx_strand_id
1 'polypeptide(L)'
;DIIWERDVETNDIRLSEGIENTFGYPADQEYGFDWWQEQTHPDDEAGLKKQLHQAFEAQQERLQQEYRVQRADGSYAYVEDTCHIIYDTDGTPTQMIGAIRDITEQKEYELQLERQNERLNEFASVVSHDIRNPVNVAVGNLELAADECDSEFLDNAANALTRSEYLTGDLLTLARSGKAVGETTPVQLQTIAKGAWGNVETATATL
;
A
#
# COMPACT_ATOMS: atom_id res chain seq x y z
N ASP A 1 15.64 14.08 -13.25
CA ASP A 1 16.13 12.71 -13.50
C ASP A 1 17.64 12.75 -13.69
N ILE A 2 18.35 11.80 -13.09
CA ILE A 2 19.80 11.65 -13.17
C ILE A 2 20.06 10.49 -14.11
N ILE A 3 20.76 10.73 -15.20
CA ILE A 3 21.19 9.67 -16.11
C ILE A 3 22.51 9.10 -15.59
N TRP A 4 22.65 7.79 -15.68
CA TRP A 4 23.87 7.09 -15.31
C TRP A 4 24.26 6.01 -16.30
N GLU A 5 25.56 5.78 -16.41
CA GLU A 5 26.18 4.74 -17.23
C GLU A 5 27.18 4.00 -16.36
N ARG A 6 27.11 2.66 -16.34
CA ARG A 6 28.04 1.80 -15.62
C ARG A 6 28.66 0.79 -16.56
N ASP A 7 29.98 0.69 -16.52
CA ASP A 7 30.72 -0.44 -17.07
C ASP A 7 30.74 -1.57 -16.04
N VAL A 8 30.23 -2.74 -16.42
CA VAL A 8 29.99 -3.85 -15.47
C VAL A 8 31.31 -4.57 -15.12
N GLU A 9 32.30 -4.54 -15.99
CA GLU A 9 33.59 -5.20 -15.80
C GLU A 9 34.50 -4.38 -14.86
N THR A 10 34.58 -3.08 -15.10
CA THR A 10 35.45 -2.15 -14.35
C THR A 10 34.79 -1.58 -13.11
N ASN A 11 33.45 -1.59 -13.04
CA ASN A 11 32.63 -0.85 -12.07
C ASN A 11 32.75 0.68 -12.18
N ASP A 12 33.26 1.19 -13.30
CA ASP A 12 33.26 2.63 -13.55
C ASP A 12 31.82 3.10 -13.77
N ILE A 13 31.43 4.19 -13.09
CA ILE A 13 30.13 4.83 -13.25
C ILE A 13 30.30 6.28 -13.67
N ARG A 14 29.40 6.74 -14.55
CA ARG A 14 29.24 8.15 -14.90
C ARG A 14 27.85 8.58 -14.50
N LEU A 15 27.76 9.71 -13.82
CA LEU A 15 26.51 10.33 -13.37
C LEU A 15 26.35 11.67 -14.08
N SER A 16 25.15 11.97 -14.56
CA SER A 16 24.83 13.27 -15.14
C SER A 16 24.79 14.38 -14.07
N GLU A 17 24.84 15.64 -14.51
CA GLU A 17 24.74 16.84 -13.66
C GLU A 17 23.47 16.91 -12.80
N GLY A 18 22.45 16.08 -13.09
CA GLY A 18 21.25 15.99 -12.27
C GLY A 18 21.52 15.63 -10.80
N ILE A 19 22.67 15.01 -10.50
CA ILE A 19 23.04 14.61 -9.14
C ILE A 19 23.18 15.80 -8.18
N GLU A 20 23.63 16.95 -8.69
CA GLU A 20 23.79 18.18 -7.90
C GLU A 20 22.43 18.76 -7.54
N ASN A 21 21.55 18.92 -8.52
CA ASN A 21 20.24 19.51 -8.31
C ASN A 21 19.32 18.61 -7.48
N THR A 22 19.49 17.29 -7.57
CA THR A 22 18.59 16.32 -6.92
C THR A 22 19.11 15.92 -5.55
N PHE A 23 20.40 15.63 -5.41
CA PHE A 23 20.98 15.09 -4.17
C PHE A 23 22.02 15.99 -3.52
N GLY A 24 22.36 17.12 -4.14
CA GLY A 24 23.30 18.11 -3.57
C GLY A 24 24.77 17.74 -3.69
N TYR A 25 25.10 16.70 -4.46
CA TYR A 25 26.48 16.28 -4.69
C TYR A 25 27.08 17.03 -5.89
N PRO A 26 28.28 17.63 -5.78
CA PRO A 26 28.88 18.40 -6.86
C PRO A 26 28.99 17.62 -8.18
N ALA A 27 28.44 18.16 -9.27
CA ALA A 27 28.46 17.49 -10.57
C ALA A 27 29.86 17.39 -11.22
N ASP A 28 30.79 18.23 -10.78
CA ASP A 28 32.19 18.26 -11.25
C ASP A 28 33.09 17.24 -10.54
N GLN A 29 32.57 16.56 -9.51
CA GLN A 29 33.27 15.49 -8.81
C GLN A 29 33.04 14.14 -9.49
N GLU A 30 34.10 13.35 -9.60
CA GLU A 30 33.99 11.96 -10.04
C GLU A 30 33.54 11.07 -8.88
N TYR A 31 32.54 10.23 -9.15
CA TYR A 31 31.98 9.28 -8.21
C TYR A 31 32.17 7.86 -8.74
N GLY A 32 32.61 6.94 -7.87
CA GLY A 32 32.68 5.52 -8.18
C GLY A 32 31.37 4.79 -7.89
N PHE A 33 31.20 3.60 -8.47
CA PHE A 33 30.03 2.77 -8.16
C PHE A 33 29.97 2.34 -6.69
N ASP A 34 31.14 2.09 -6.07
CA ASP A 34 31.23 1.78 -4.64
C ASP A 34 30.73 2.94 -3.78
N TRP A 35 31.05 4.19 -4.16
CA TRP A 35 30.53 5.36 -3.47
C TRP A 35 28.99 5.44 -3.57
N TRP A 36 28.42 5.14 -4.75
CA TRP A 36 26.96 5.10 -4.91
C TRP A 36 26.32 4.01 -4.03
N GLN A 37 26.95 2.85 -3.92
CA GLN A 37 26.51 1.80 -3.00
C GLN A 37 26.56 2.26 -1.55
N GLU A 38 27.58 3.02 -1.13
CA GLU A 38 27.67 3.57 0.22
C GLU A 38 26.56 4.59 0.53
N GLN A 39 26.05 5.32 -0.47
CA GLN A 39 24.92 6.23 -0.28
C GLN A 39 23.59 5.49 -0.20
N THR A 40 23.53 4.22 -0.62
CA THR A 40 22.31 3.41 -0.55
C THR A 40 21.96 3.11 0.90
N HIS A 41 20.67 3.16 1.25
CA HIS A 41 20.24 2.84 2.60
C HIS A 41 20.59 1.37 2.95
N PRO A 42 21.18 1.08 4.13
CA PRO A 42 21.66 -0.26 4.48
C PRO A 42 20.62 -1.39 4.37
N ASP A 43 19.37 -1.08 4.73
CA ASP A 43 18.25 -2.04 4.62
C ASP A 43 17.93 -2.45 3.17
N ASP A 44 18.25 -1.61 2.18
CA ASP A 44 17.87 -1.82 0.79
C ASP A 44 18.96 -2.60 0.02
N GLU A 45 20.22 -2.55 0.48
CA GLU A 45 21.38 -3.13 -0.21
C GLU A 45 21.22 -4.61 -0.59
N ALA A 46 20.80 -5.44 0.38
CA ALA A 46 20.69 -6.88 0.18
C ALA A 46 19.63 -7.22 -0.88
N GLY A 47 18.52 -6.46 -0.88
CA GLY A 47 17.44 -6.62 -1.85
C GLY A 47 17.89 -6.23 -3.25
N LEU A 48 18.57 -5.09 -3.38
CA LEU A 48 19.06 -4.59 -4.67
C LEU A 48 20.08 -5.54 -5.31
N LYS A 49 21.08 -6.00 -4.52
CA LYS A 49 22.10 -6.96 -4.98
C LYS A 49 21.45 -8.26 -5.47
N LYS A 50 20.45 -8.76 -4.76
CA LYS A 50 19.71 -9.97 -5.14
C LYS A 50 18.94 -9.77 -6.45
N GLN A 51 18.22 -8.67 -6.59
CA GLN A 51 17.45 -8.40 -7.81
C GLN A 51 18.36 -8.23 -9.03
N LEU A 52 19.47 -7.52 -8.88
CA LEU A 52 20.46 -7.36 -9.95
C LEU A 52 21.04 -8.72 -10.38
N HIS A 53 21.40 -9.57 -9.41
CA HIS A 53 21.89 -10.91 -9.70
C HIS A 53 20.85 -11.75 -10.46
N GLN A 54 19.59 -11.73 -10.03
CA GLN A 54 18.50 -12.42 -10.71
C GLN A 54 18.26 -11.89 -12.13
N ALA A 55 18.39 -10.58 -12.34
CA ALA A 55 18.27 -9.98 -13.66
C ALA A 55 19.40 -10.47 -14.59
N PHE A 56 20.63 -10.59 -14.09
CA PHE A 56 21.75 -11.16 -14.84
C PHE A 56 21.54 -12.64 -15.17
N GLU A 57 21.15 -13.46 -14.19
CA GLU A 57 20.88 -14.89 -14.41
C GLU A 57 19.77 -15.14 -15.43
N ALA A 58 18.73 -14.31 -15.40
CA ALA A 58 17.61 -14.38 -16.34
C ALA A 58 17.86 -13.62 -17.66
N GLN A 59 19.06 -13.03 -17.84
CA GLN A 59 19.43 -12.20 -19.00
C GLN A 59 18.37 -11.14 -19.34
N GLN A 60 17.88 -10.43 -18.33
CA GLN A 60 16.88 -9.39 -18.50
C GLN A 60 17.49 -8.13 -19.13
N GLU A 61 16.87 -7.61 -20.18
CA GLU A 61 17.34 -6.38 -20.83
C GLU A 61 16.97 -5.10 -20.07
N ARG A 62 16.07 -5.19 -19.08
CA ARG A 62 15.57 -4.06 -18.30
C ARG A 62 15.39 -4.45 -16.84
N LEU A 63 15.87 -3.58 -15.95
CA LEU A 63 15.71 -3.69 -14.51
C LEU A 63 15.12 -2.38 -13.97
N GLN A 64 14.19 -2.49 -13.03
CA GLN A 64 13.60 -1.36 -12.32
C GLN A 64 13.65 -1.65 -10.82
N GLN A 65 14.13 -0.70 -10.05
CA GLN A 65 14.31 -0.83 -8.60
C GLN A 65 13.86 0.44 -7.90
N GLU A 66 13.24 0.29 -6.73
CA GLU A 66 12.95 1.39 -5.81
C GLU A 66 13.79 1.22 -4.56
N TYR A 67 14.48 2.28 -4.14
CA TYR A 67 15.33 2.25 -2.95
C TYR A 67 15.55 3.64 -2.38
N ARG A 68 16.27 3.72 -1.26
CA ARG A 68 16.64 4.99 -0.64
C ARG A 68 18.10 5.31 -0.85
N VAL A 69 18.38 6.57 -1.17
CA VAL A 69 19.74 7.12 -1.28
C VAL A 69 19.91 8.30 -0.34
N GLN A 70 21.07 8.40 0.27
CA GLN A 70 21.43 9.54 1.11
C GLN A 70 21.72 10.75 0.22
N ARG A 71 21.22 11.92 0.61
CA ARG A 71 21.54 13.23 0.03
C ARG A 71 22.78 13.81 0.73
N ALA A 72 23.40 14.82 0.12
CA ALA A 72 24.55 15.52 0.69
C ALA A 72 24.28 16.16 2.07
N ASP A 73 23.02 16.47 2.39
CA ASP A 73 22.60 17.00 3.70
C ASP A 73 22.39 15.92 4.78
N GLY A 74 22.54 14.64 4.41
CA GLY A 74 22.38 13.48 5.28
C GLY A 74 20.96 12.89 5.34
N SER A 75 19.97 13.55 4.75
CA SER A 75 18.60 13.01 4.61
C SER A 75 18.54 11.90 3.57
N TYR A 76 17.48 11.09 3.59
CA TYR A 76 17.25 10.05 2.57
C TYR A 76 16.18 10.49 1.56
N ALA A 77 16.47 10.26 0.29
CA ALA A 77 15.50 10.36 -0.80
C ALA A 77 15.00 8.95 -1.18
N TYR A 78 13.73 8.83 -1.55
CA TYR A 78 13.23 7.65 -2.24
C TYR A 78 13.47 7.84 -3.73
N VAL A 79 14.03 6.82 -4.37
CA VAL A 79 14.33 6.85 -5.79
C VAL A 79 13.74 5.67 -6.53
N GLU A 80 13.34 5.92 -7.76
CA GLU A 80 13.06 4.91 -8.77
C GLU A 80 14.23 4.91 -9.75
N ASP A 81 14.89 3.77 -9.90
CA ASP A 81 15.99 3.56 -10.84
C ASP A 81 15.55 2.58 -11.91
N THR A 82 15.55 3.03 -13.16
CA THR A 82 15.25 2.18 -14.32
C THR A 82 16.49 2.13 -15.21
N CYS A 83 16.98 0.92 -15.48
CA CYS A 83 18.13 0.72 -16.36
C CYS A 83 17.93 -0.37 -17.40
N HIS A 84 18.69 -0.22 -18.48
CA HIS A 84 18.87 -1.22 -19.51
C HIS A 84 20.22 -1.91 -19.34
N ILE A 85 20.22 -3.24 -19.49
CA ILE A 85 21.41 -4.08 -19.37
C ILE A 85 21.82 -4.50 -20.78
N ILE A 86 23.05 -4.20 -21.14
CA ILE A 86 23.65 -4.54 -22.43
C ILE A 86 24.51 -5.78 -22.23
N TYR A 87 24.28 -6.78 -23.07
CA TYR A 87 24.99 -8.06 -23.04
C TYR A 87 25.86 -8.21 -24.29
N ASP A 88 26.98 -8.91 -24.14
CA ASP A 88 27.77 -9.38 -25.28
C ASP A 88 27.11 -10.56 -26.00
N THR A 89 27.78 -11.08 -27.04
CA THR A 89 27.29 -12.23 -27.82
C THR A 89 27.22 -13.54 -27.03
N ASP A 90 27.98 -13.64 -25.93
CA ASP A 90 28.06 -14.83 -25.08
C ASP A 90 27.08 -14.75 -23.90
N GLY A 91 26.36 -13.63 -23.77
CA GLY A 91 25.36 -13.40 -22.73
C GLY A 91 25.91 -12.79 -21.44
N THR A 92 27.15 -12.29 -21.47
CA THR A 92 27.79 -11.60 -20.34
C THR A 92 27.34 -10.13 -20.30
N PRO A 93 26.88 -9.61 -19.15
CA PRO A 93 26.54 -8.19 -19.03
C PRO A 93 27.80 -7.34 -19.11
N THR A 94 27.86 -6.40 -20.06
CA THR A 94 29.02 -5.52 -20.28
C THR A 94 28.78 -4.11 -19.78
N GLN A 95 27.55 -3.61 -19.92
CA GLN A 95 27.23 -2.22 -19.64
C GLN A 95 25.80 -2.08 -19.13
N MET A 96 25.57 -1.07 -18.30
CA MET A 96 24.23 -0.70 -17.83
C MET A 96 24.04 0.80 -18.01
N ILE A 97 22.88 1.20 -18.52
CA ILE A 97 22.54 2.62 -18.71
C ILE A 97 21.16 2.83 -18.12
N GLY A 98 21.02 3.82 -17.24
CA GLY A 98 19.78 4.03 -16.52
C GLY A 98 19.49 5.48 -16.20
N ALA A 99 18.34 5.66 -15.56
CA ALA A 99 17.88 6.93 -15.06
C ALA A 99 17.32 6.74 -13.64
N ILE A 100 17.76 7.61 -12.74
CA ILE A 100 17.27 7.71 -11.37
C ILE A 100 16.31 8.89 -11.30
N ARG A 101 15.10 8.63 -10.82
CA ARG A 101 14.08 9.63 -10.52
C ARG A 101 13.88 9.73 -9.02
N ASP A 102 13.88 10.95 -8.50
CA ASP A 102 13.45 11.23 -7.14
C ASP A 102 11.93 11.09 -7.05
N ILE A 103 11.47 10.16 -6.22
CA ILE A 103 10.05 9.87 -5.96
C ILE A 103 9.70 10.18 -4.49
N THR A 104 10.53 10.95 -3.77
CA THR A 104 10.30 11.29 -2.36
C THR A 104 8.94 11.93 -2.16
N GLU A 105 8.58 12.98 -2.93
CA GLU A 105 7.30 13.67 -2.76
C GLU A 105 6.11 12.72 -2.95
N GLN A 106 6.20 11.82 -3.93
CA GLN A 106 5.16 10.82 -4.18
C GLN A 106 5.05 9.85 -3.00
N LYS A 107 6.17 9.29 -2.53
CA LYS A 107 6.19 8.37 -1.39
C LYS A 107 5.72 9.03 -0.09
N GLU A 108 6.09 10.28 0.15
CA GLU A 108 5.63 11.03 1.31
C GLU A 108 4.12 11.26 1.27
N TYR A 109 3.56 11.58 0.10
CA TYR A 109 2.13 11.72 -0.08
C TYR A 109 1.39 10.38 0.12
N GLU A 110 1.90 9.30 -0.46
CA GLU A 110 1.38 7.94 -0.28
C GLU A 110 1.37 7.55 1.21
N LEU A 111 2.50 7.71 1.90
CA LEU A 111 2.62 7.42 3.34
C LEU A 111 1.72 8.31 4.20
N GLN A 112 1.55 9.57 3.83
CA GLN A 112 0.63 10.47 4.52
C GLN A 112 -0.82 10.01 4.35
N LEU A 113 -1.22 9.63 3.14
CA LEU A 113 -2.55 9.13 2.84
C LEU A 113 -2.83 7.81 3.59
N GLU A 114 -1.86 6.89 3.60
CA GLU A 114 -1.94 5.65 4.38
C GLU A 114 -2.16 5.93 5.86
N ARG A 115 -1.34 6.80 6.47
CA ARG A 115 -1.50 7.20 7.88
C ARG A 115 -2.85 7.84 8.17
N GLN A 116 -3.37 8.65 7.25
CA GLN A 116 -4.70 9.25 7.40
C GLN A 116 -5.81 8.19 7.34
N ASN A 117 -5.70 7.23 6.43
CA ASN A 117 -6.63 6.10 6.34
C ASN A 117 -6.56 5.20 7.57
N GLU A 118 -5.37 4.91 8.10
CA GLU A 118 -5.20 4.15 9.35
C GLU A 118 -5.88 4.85 10.53
N ARG A 119 -5.66 6.16 10.69
CA ARG A 119 -6.32 6.97 11.73
C ARG A 119 -7.83 6.99 11.58
N LEU A 120 -8.34 7.12 10.36
CA LEU A 120 -9.78 7.06 10.10
C LEU A 120 -10.36 5.68 10.49
N ASN A 121 -9.64 4.61 10.17
CA ASN A 121 -10.03 3.25 10.52
C ASN A 121 -10.05 3.02 12.03
N GLU A 122 -9.02 3.49 12.74
CA GLU A 122 -8.94 3.43 14.20
C GLU A 122 -10.10 4.20 14.84
N PHE A 123 -10.32 5.45 14.42
CA PHE A 123 -11.42 6.28 14.91
C PHE A 123 -12.79 5.64 14.67
N ALA A 124 -13.05 5.16 13.44
CA ALA A 124 -14.27 4.46 13.10
C ALA A 124 -14.49 3.25 14.01
N SER A 125 -13.43 2.46 14.27
CA SER A 125 -13.50 1.29 15.14
C SER A 125 -13.84 1.65 16.59
N VAL A 126 -13.24 2.70 17.15
CA VAL A 126 -13.52 3.17 18.52
C VAL A 126 -14.97 3.65 18.64
N VAL A 127 -15.41 4.53 17.73
CA VAL A 127 -16.79 5.05 17.74
C VAL A 127 -17.83 3.93 17.59
N SER A 128 -17.53 2.90 16.78
CA SER A 128 -18.40 1.73 16.63
C SER A 128 -18.67 1.06 17.97
N HIS A 129 -17.61 0.83 18.74
CA HIS A 129 -17.68 0.15 20.01
C HIS A 129 -18.47 1.00 21.02
N ASP A 130 -18.20 2.29 21.07
CA ASP A 130 -18.79 3.22 22.01
C ASP A 130 -20.26 3.52 21.73
N ILE A 131 -20.73 3.39 20.48
CA ILE A 131 -22.15 3.48 20.12
C ILE A 131 -22.87 2.16 20.39
N ARG A 132 -22.24 1.02 20.08
CA ARG A 132 -22.90 -0.29 20.20
C ARG A 132 -23.27 -0.62 21.65
N ASN A 133 -22.43 -0.26 22.62
CA ASN A 133 -22.72 -0.50 24.04
C ASN A 133 -24.03 0.14 24.53
N PRO A 134 -24.24 1.46 24.45
CA PRO A 134 -25.48 2.08 24.87
C PRO A 134 -26.68 1.69 24.01
N VAL A 135 -26.50 1.39 22.71
CA VAL A 135 -27.59 0.89 21.84
C VAL A 135 -28.07 -0.48 22.32
N ASN A 136 -27.15 -1.42 22.59
CA ASN A 136 -27.49 -2.74 23.13
C ASN A 136 -28.23 -2.63 24.47
N VAL A 137 -27.81 -1.71 25.35
CA VAL A 137 -28.51 -1.47 26.63
C VAL A 137 -29.92 -0.91 26.38
N ALA A 138 -30.06 0.03 25.45
CA ALA A 138 -31.36 0.60 25.11
C ALA A 138 -32.32 -0.44 24.51
N VAL A 139 -31.81 -1.31 23.61
CA VAL A 139 -32.57 -2.42 23.04
C VAL A 139 -33.02 -3.39 24.13
N GLY A 140 -32.10 -3.83 25.01
CA GLY A 140 -32.46 -4.73 26.11
C GLY A 140 -33.49 -4.13 27.08
N ASN A 141 -33.42 -2.83 27.37
CA ASN A 141 -34.43 -2.15 28.18
C ASN A 141 -35.81 -2.09 27.49
N LEU A 142 -35.85 -1.93 26.17
CA LEU A 142 -37.10 -1.96 25.41
C LEU A 142 -37.72 -3.35 25.37
N GLU A 143 -36.91 -4.41 25.24
CA GLU A 143 -37.36 -5.80 25.33
C GLU A 143 -38.02 -6.07 26.69
N LEU A 144 -37.36 -5.66 27.80
CA LEU A 144 -37.92 -5.79 29.14
C LEU A 144 -39.21 -4.98 29.33
N ALA A 145 -39.28 -3.77 28.78
CA ALA A 145 -40.48 -2.93 28.85
C ALA A 145 -41.64 -3.53 28.05
N ALA A 146 -41.36 -4.18 26.91
CA ALA A 146 -42.36 -4.85 26.09
C ALA A 146 -42.96 -6.08 26.79
N ASP A 147 -42.19 -6.76 27.65
CA ASP A 147 -42.70 -7.85 28.51
C ASP A 147 -43.69 -7.35 29.58
N GLU A 148 -43.56 -6.10 30.03
CA GLU A 148 -44.43 -5.50 31.05
C GLU A 148 -45.64 -4.77 30.46
N CYS A 149 -45.53 -4.20 29.27
CA CYS A 149 -46.56 -3.39 28.64
C CYS A 149 -46.54 -3.51 27.11
N ASP A 150 -47.71 -3.73 26.54
CA ASP A 150 -47.92 -3.70 25.09
C ASP A 150 -48.13 -2.25 24.62
N SER A 151 -47.26 -1.73 23.74
CA SER A 151 -47.28 -0.33 23.31
C SER A 151 -46.61 -0.14 21.96
N GLU A 152 -47.35 0.42 21.00
CA GLU A 152 -46.84 0.77 19.67
C GLU A 152 -45.63 1.72 19.73
N PHE A 153 -45.50 2.52 20.80
CA PHE A 153 -44.35 3.39 20.99
C PHE A 153 -43.06 2.62 21.32
N LEU A 154 -43.15 1.47 22.01
CA LEU A 154 -42.01 0.60 22.29
C LEU A 154 -41.54 -0.09 21.01
N ASP A 155 -42.47 -0.60 20.20
CA ASP A 155 -42.15 -1.19 18.89
C ASP A 155 -41.50 -0.18 17.95
N ASN A 156 -42.03 1.04 17.90
CA ASN A 156 -41.47 2.11 17.10
C ASN A 156 -40.04 2.49 17.56
N ALA A 157 -39.80 2.54 18.88
CA ALA A 157 -38.48 2.82 19.43
C ALA A 157 -37.47 1.69 19.14
N ALA A 158 -37.88 0.43 19.27
CA ALA A 158 -37.04 -0.73 18.98
C ALA A 158 -36.64 -0.74 17.50
N ASN A 159 -37.61 -0.58 16.60
CA ASN A 159 -37.37 -0.50 15.15
C ASN A 159 -36.43 0.65 14.78
N ALA A 160 -36.56 1.82 15.43
CA ALA A 160 -35.69 2.97 15.19
C ALA A 160 -34.24 2.70 15.65
N LEU A 161 -34.05 2.02 16.78
CA LEU A 161 -32.72 1.65 17.28
C LEU A 161 -32.06 0.59 16.39
N THR A 162 -32.78 -0.47 16.02
CA THR A 162 -32.27 -1.49 15.09
C THR A 162 -31.85 -0.88 13.75
N ARG A 163 -32.66 0.04 13.20
CA ARG A 163 -32.31 0.75 11.97
C ARG A 163 -31.06 1.63 12.15
N SER A 164 -30.92 2.30 13.29
CA SER A 164 -29.75 3.12 13.59
C SER A 164 -28.48 2.27 13.71
N GLU A 165 -28.60 1.07 14.28
CA GLU A 165 -27.52 0.12 14.40
C GLU A 165 -27.02 -0.38 13.04
N TYR A 166 -27.96 -0.72 12.14
CA TYR A 166 -27.66 -1.11 10.77
C TYR A 166 -26.95 0.01 9.99
N LEU A 167 -27.50 1.24 10.04
CA LEU A 167 -26.90 2.41 9.38
C LEU A 167 -25.48 2.71 9.90
N THR A 168 -25.27 2.55 11.21
CA THR A 168 -23.94 2.72 11.81
C THR A 168 -22.99 1.64 11.27
N GLY A 169 -23.45 0.38 11.18
CA GLY A 169 -22.68 -0.72 10.57
C GLY A 169 -22.28 -0.46 9.11
N ASP A 170 -23.21 0.05 8.30
CA ASP A 170 -22.95 0.41 6.89
C ASP A 170 -21.94 1.56 6.77
N LEU A 171 -22.11 2.63 7.56
CA LEU A 171 -21.18 3.77 7.56
C LEU A 171 -19.76 3.35 7.96
N LEU A 172 -19.63 2.41 8.89
CA LEU A 172 -18.34 1.84 9.30
C LEU A 172 -17.73 0.96 8.21
N THR A 173 -18.56 0.22 7.50
CA THR A 173 -18.12 -0.56 6.34
C THR A 173 -17.60 0.37 5.24
N LEU A 174 -18.29 1.48 4.99
CA LEU A 174 -17.86 2.52 4.04
C LEU A 174 -16.59 3.26 4.49
N ALA A 175 -16.46 3.58 5.77
CA ALA A 175 -15.23 4.18 6.31
C ALA A 175 -14.03 3.23 6.16
N ARG A 176 -14.27 1.91 6.22
CA ARG A 176 -13.27 0.86 5.99
C ARG A 176 -13.03 0.54 4.52
N SER A 177 -13.91 0.95 3.61
CA SER A 177 -13.84 0.61 2.18
C SER A 177 -12.88 1.48 1.37
N GLY A 178 -12.09 2.34 2.02
CA GLY A 178 -10.86 2.91 1.45
C GLY A 178 -9.72 1.90 1.28
N LYS A 179 -9.89 0.65 1.75
CA LYS A 179 -8.94 -0.44 1.49
C LYS A 179 -8.94 -0.81 0.01
N ALA A 180 -7.76 -0.80 -0.62
CA ALA A 180 -7.50 -1.66 -1.75
C ALA A 180 -7.92 -3.09 -1.36
N VAL A 181 -8.72 -3.75 -2.21
CA VAL A 181 -9.07 -5.16 -2.01
C VAL A 181 -7.77 -5.91 -1.76
N GLY A 182 -7.68 -6.62 -0.62
CA GLY A 182 -6.50 -7.41 -0.27
C GLY A 182 -6.35 -8.64 -1.18
N GLU A 183 -5.71 -9.69 -0.71
CA GLU A 183 -5.63 -10.95 -1.48
C GLU A 183 -7.02 -11.53 -1.76
N THR A 184 -7.36 -11.65 -3.04
CA THR A 184 -8.57 -12.33 -3.49
C THR A 184 -8.31 -13.83 -3.59
N THR A 185 -9.18 -14.64 -3.01
CA THR A 185 -9.15 -16.10 -3.21
C THR A 185 -10.27 -16.54 -4.15
N PRO A 186 -10.06 -17.58 -4.98
CA PRO A 186 -11.13 -18.17 -5.76
C PRO A 186 -12.25 -18.71 -4.85
N VAL A 187 -13.47 -18.24 -5.05
CA VAL A 187 -14.65 -18.71 -4.30
C VAL A 187 -15.61 -19.43 -5.23
N GLN A 188 -16.27 -20.49 -4.71
CA GLN A 188 -17.36 -21.13 -5.43
C GLN A 188 -18.62 -20.29 -5.33
N LEU A 189 -18.93 -19.58 -6.42
CA LEU A 189 -20.05 -18.64 -6.50
C LEU A 189 -21.38 -19.29 -6.07
N GLN A 190 -21.61 -20.54 -6.45
CA GLN A 190 -22.81 -21.28 -6.10
C GLN A 190 -22.97 -21.48 -4.58
N THR A 191 -21.86 -21.75 -3.88
CA THR A 191 -21.87 -21.94 -2.42
C THR A 191 -22.20 -20.64 -1.70
N ILE A 192 -21.59 -19.54 -2.13
CA ILE A 192 -21.88 -18.21 -1.56
C ILE A 192 -23.30 -17.76 -1.90
N ALA A 193 -23.75 -17.95 -3.14
CA ALA A 193 -25.10 -17.61 -3.56
C ALA A 193 -26.16 -18.38 -2.77
N LYS A 194 -25.98 -19.70 -2.56
CA LYS A 194 -26.89 -20.50 -1.72
C LYS A 194 -26.86 -20.09 -0.25
N GLY A 195 -25.68 -19.81 0.29
CA GLY A 195 -25.51 -19.35 1.67
C GLY A 195 -26.17 -17.99 1.91
N ALA A 196 -26.01 -17.05 0.98
CA ALA A 196 -26.69 -15.77 1.03
C ALA A 196 -28.21 -15.94 0.89
N TRP A 197 -28.66 -16.75 -0.07
CA TRP A 197 -30.08 -17.04 -0.32
C TRP A 197 -30.81 -17.58 0.90
N GLY A 198 -30.17 -18.47 1.66
CA GLY A 198 -30.75 -19.03 2.89
C GLY A 198 -30.93 -18.02 4.03
N ASN A 199 -30.34 -16.82 3.91
CA ASN A 199 -30.39 -15.76 4.92
C ASN A 199 -31.25 -14.56 4.49
N VAL A 200 -31.95 -14.62 3.35
CA VAL A 200 -32.88 -13.58 2.91
C VAL A 200 -34.26 -14.19 2.73
N GLU A 201 -35.32 -13.43 3.04
CA GLU A 201 -36.69 -13.86 2.71
C GLU A 201 -36.85 -13.93 1.19
N THR A 202 -36.78 -15.15 0.66
CA THR A 202 -36.96 -15.42 -0.75
C THR A 202 -38.36 -15.97 -0.90
N ALA A 203 -39.30 -15.14 -1.37
CA ALA A 203 -40.71 -15.52 -1.55
C ALA A 203 -40.86 -16.69 -2.54
N THR A 204 -41.24 -16.43 -3.80
CA THR A 204 -41.36 -17.47 -4.84
C THR A 204 -40.13 -17.59 -5.72
N ALA A 205 -39.05 -16.90 -5.36
CA ALA A 205 -37.85 -16.88 -6.19
C ALA A 205 -37.07 -18.19 -6.02
N THR A 206 -36.34 -18.59 -7.06
CA THR A 206 -35.53 -19.82 -7.08
C THR A 206 -34.12 -19.52 -7.54
N LEU A 207 -33.15 -20.22 -6.93
CA LEU A 207 -31.72 -20.11 -7.20
C LEU A 207 -31.25 -21.12 -8.27
#